data_AF-A0A162SH06-F1
#
_entry.id   AF-A0A162SH06-F1
#
_cell.length_a   1.000
_cell.length_b   1.000
_cell.length_c   1.000
_cell.angle_alpha   90.00
_cell.angle_beta   90.00
_cell.angle_gamma   90.00
#
_symmetry.space_group_name_H-M   'P 1'
#
loop_
_entity.id
_entity.type
_entity.pdbx_description
1 polymer ?
#
loop_
_entity_poly.entity_id
_entity_poly.type
_entity_poly.pdbx_seq_one_letter_code
_entity_poly.pdbx_strand_id
1 'polypeptide(L)'
;MEDGVVLVYPCEGAVPMTTMVASRASEIKKMVFIDSTWAQSKQIYKDPRLKALPCVILRTRKSLFWRYQLGKPDSYLATIEAIYDAVVNLEERRRGNDEASSYDGSYDNLLFFFRYFYEKMNDLYFNKSPTA
;
A
#
# COMPACT_ATOMS: atom_id res chain seq x y z
N MET A 1 21.72 7.02 -9.47
CA MET A 1 20.39 6.71 -8.90
C MET A 1 19.40 6.89 -10.05
N GLU A 2 18.46 5.99 -10.26
CA GLU A 2 17.52 6.14 -11.38
C GLU A 2 16.47 7.20 -11.01
N ASP A 3 16.32 8.24 -11.84
CA ASP A 3 15.44 9.36 -11.53
C ASP A 3 13.96 8.95 -11.53
N GLY A 4 13.21 9.47 -10.56
CA GLY A 4 11.77 9.20 -10.43
C GLY A 4 11.44 7.81 -9.88
N VAL A 5 12.41 7.07 -9.32
CA VAL A 5 12.17 5.80 -8.65
C VAL A 5 12.04 6.03 -7.15
N VAL A 6 10.98 5.50 -6.53
CA VAL A 6 10.76 5.55 -5.08
C VAL A 6 10.52 4.16 -4.51
N LEU A 7 10.96 3.94 -3.28
CA LEU A 7 10.63 2.76 -2.50
C LEU A 7 9.40 3.05 -1.62
N VAL A 8 8.36 2.22 -1.72
CA VAL A 8 7.20 2.32 -0.84
C VAL A 8 7.46 1.43 0.38
N TYR A 9 7.98 2.03 1.46
CA TYR A 9 8.40 1.26 2.64
C TYR A 9 8.43 2.13 3.91
N PRO A 10 7.99 1.60 5.07
CA PRO A 10 7.96 2.33 6.33
C PRO A 10 9.35 2.36 6.99
N CYS A 11 10.27 3.17 6.46
CA CYS A 11 11.57 3.42 7.09
C CYS A 11 11.64 4.80 7.75
N GLU A 12 12.70 5.01 8.52
CA GLU A 12 13.07 6.33 9.03
C GLU A 12 13.29 7.31 7.88
N GLY A 13 12.77 8.54 8.02
CA GLY A 13 12.84 9.57 6.98
C GLY A 13 11.91 9.37 5.78
N ALA A 14 11.09 8.31 5.75
CA ALA A 14 10.12 8.12 4.67
C ALA A 14 9.07 9.26 4.66
N VAL A 15 8.85 9.84 3.49
CA VAL A 15 7.89 10.94 3.31
C VAL A 15 6.47 10.37 3.20
N PRO A 16 5.51 10.83 4.02
CA PRO A 16 4.11 10.42 3.85
C PRO A 16 3.58 10.81 2.47
N MET A 17 3.00 9.87 1.74
CA MET A 17 2.41 10.18 0.43
C MET A 17 1.31 11.23 0.50
N THR A 18 0.56 11.26 1.61
CA THR A 18 -0.51 12.25 1.84
C THR A 18 0.00 13.69 1.92
N THR A 19 1.25 13.90 2.32
CA THR A 19 1.86 15.24 2.41
C THR A 19 2.67 15.60 1.16
N MET A 20 2.69 14.74 0.15
CA MET A 20 3.43 14.98 -1.08
C MET A 20 2.73 16.00 -1.97
N VAL A 21 3.47 17.00 -2.41
CA VAL A 21 2.98 18.04 -3.34
C VAL A 21 2.91 17.51 -4.78
N ALA A 22 2.02 18.11 -5.59
CA ALA A 22 1.73 17.65 -6.95
C ALA A 22 2.96 17.59 -7.87
N SER A 23 3.89 18.55 -7.77
CA SER A 23 5.14 18.55 -8.54
C SER A 23 5.99 17.32 -8.24
N ARG A 24 6.16 16.98 -6.96
CA ARG A 24 6.90 15.80 -6.53
C ARG A 24 6.20 14.50 -6.94
N ALA A 25 4.88 14.44 -6.85
CA ALA A 25 4.10 13.28 -7.30
C ALA A 25 4.23 13.04 -8.82
N SER A 26 4.35 14.13 -9.59
CA SER A 26 4.52 14.07 -11.05
C SER A 26 5.92 13.57 -11.47
N GLU A 27 6.93 13.73 -10.61
CA GLU A 27 8.29 13.23 -10.86
C GLU A 27 8.42 11.70 -10.67
N ILE A 28 7.50 11.08 -9.92
CA ILE A 28 7.53 9.63 -9.66
C ILE A 28 7.13 8.87 -10.93
N LYS A 29 8.06 8.07 -11.44
CA LYS A 29 7.89 7.22 -12.63
C LYS A 29 7.77 5.74 -12.28
N LYS A 30 8.41 5.30 -11.18
CA LYS A 30 8.39 3.91 -10.72
C LYS A 30 8.26 3.84 -9.20
N MET A 31 7.44 2.91 -8.72
CA MET A 31 7.33 2.57 -7.31
C MET A 31 7.83 1.14 -7.11
N VAL A 32 8.75 0.97 -6.16
CA VAL A 32 9.33 -0.34 -5.78
C VAL A 32 8.64 -0.82 -4.52
N PHE A 33 8.28 -2.11 -4.52
CA PHE A 33 7.65 -2.79 -3.39
C PHE A 33 8.46 -4.06 -3.03
N ILE A 34 8.47 -4.44 -1.76
CA ILE A 34 9.10 -5.67 -1.27
C ILE A 34 8.00 -6.68 -0.94
N ASP A 35 7.83 -7.71 -1.77
CA ASP A 35 6.85 -8.77 -1.54
C ASP A 35 7.46 -9.91 -0.72
N SER A 36 7.15 -9.95 0.58
CA SER A 36 7.60 -10.99 1.51
C SER A 36 6.86 -10.87 2.84
N THR A 37 7.13 -11.77 3.80
CA THR A 37 6.68 -11.55 5.18
C THR A 37 7.33 -10.30 5.78
N TRP A 38 6.67 -9.68 6.78
CA TRP A 38 7.22 -8.50 7.47
C TRP A 38 8.60 -8.69 8.11
N ALA A 39 8.95 -9.93 8.50
CA ALA A 39 10.29 -10.22 9.03
C ALA A 39 11.34 -10.26 7.91
N GLN A 40 11.01 -10.89 6.78
CA GLN A 40 11.86 -10.96 5.60
C GLN A 40 12.03 -9.58 4.94
N SER A 41 10.95 -8.79 4.85
CA SER A 41 11.00 -7.46 4.22
C SER A 41 11.99 -6.54 4.93
N LYS A 42 12.06 -6.62 6.26
CA LYS A 42 13.06 -5.91 7.07
C LYS A 42 14.50 -6.33 6.77
N GLN A 43 14.72 -7.61 6.42
CA GLN A 43 16.06 -8.07 6.01
C GLN A 43 16.38 -7.62 4.58
N ILE A 44 15.43 -7.75 3.66
CA ILE A 44 15.59 -7.32 2.26
C ILE A 44 15.88 -5.81 2.19
N TYR A 45 15.16 -4.99 2.97
CA TYR A 45 15.40 -3.54 3.07
C TYR A 45 16.83 -3.17 3.51
N LYS A 46 17.61 -4.09 4.10
CA LYS A 46 19.02 -3.80 4.43
C LYS A 46 19.92 -3.70 3.20
N ASP A 47 19.46 -4.17 2.04
CA ASP A 47 20.21 -4.05 0.78
C ASP A 47 20.53 -2.57 0.48
N PRO A 48 21.81 -2.22 0.28
CA PRO A 48 22.22 -0.84 0.01
C PRO A 48 21.51 -0.21 -1.20
N ARG A 49 21.15 -1.01 -2.20
CA ARG A 49 20.46 -0.52 -3.40
C ARG A 49 19.05 -0.04 -3.09
N LEU A 50 18.37 -0.69 -2.13
CA LEU A 50 17.05 -0.28 -1.66
C LEU A 50 17.14 0.91 -0.71
N LYS A 51 18.11 0.92 0.21
CA LYS A 51 18.34 2.06 1.11
C LYS A 51 18.73 3.35 0.40
N ALA A 52 19.33 3.23 -0.79
CA ALA A 52 19.68 4.39 -1.61
C ALA A 52 18.47 5.04 -2.28
N LEU A 53 17.31 4.38 -2.34
CA LEU A 53 16.10 4.93 -2.96
C LEU A 53 15.42 5.93 -2.02
N PRO A 54 14.85 7.03 -2.56
CA PRO A 54 13.91 7.85 -1.81
C PRO A 54 12.73 7.01 -1.33
N CYS A 55 12.40 7.12 -0.04
CA CYS A 55 11.32 6.34 0.56
C CYS A 55 10.05 7.17 0.76
N VAL A 56 8.93 6.52 0.46
CA VAL A 56 7.59 7.05 0.73
C VAL A 56 6.81 6.06 1.60
N ILE A 57 5.93 6.57 2.45
CA ILE A 57 5.13 5.76 3.37
C ILE A 57 3.63 6.02 3.20
N LEU A 58 2.86 4.93 3.28
CA LEU A 58 1.40 4.93 3.27
C LEU A 58 0.88 5.01 4.71
N ARG A 59 -0.14 5.85 4.95
CA ARG A 59 -0.75 6.05 6.28
C ARG A 59 -2.28 6.14 6.24
N THR A 60 -2.89 5.85 5.10
CA THR A 60 -4.28 6.16 4.80
C THR A 60 -5.24 5.01 5.08
N ARG A 61 -4.76 3.77 5.11
CA ARG A 61 -5.63 2.58 5.14
C ARG A 61 -5.22 1.57 6.21
N LYS A 62 -6.23 0.83 6.66
CA LYS A 62 -6.09 -0.38 7.46
C LYS A 62 -6.22 -1.60 6.55
N SER A 63 -5.47 -2.64 6.84
CA SER A 63 -5.52 -3.90 6.12
C SER A 63 -6.83 -4.63 6.43
N LEU A 64 -7.44 -5.16 5.39
CA LEU A 64 -8.54 -6.11 5.44
C LEU A 64 -8.04 -7.54 5.16
N PHE A 65 -6.73 -7.77 5.18
CA PHE A 65 -6.18 -9.09 4.87
C PHE A 65 -6.66 -10.14 5.89
N TRP A 66 -7.40 -11.13 5.41
CA TRP A 66 -8.11 -12.11 6.24
C TRP A 66 -7.19 -13.05 7.03
N ARG A 67 -5.91 -13.14 6.65
CA ARG A 67 -4.90 -13.83 7.47
C ARG A 67 -4.39 -12.87 8.53
N TYR A 68 -5.12 -12.77 9.62
CA TYR A 68 -4.72 -12.00 10.80
C TYR A 68 -3.25 -12.28 11.15
N GLN A 69 -2.43 -11.23 11.10
CA GLN A 69 -1.05 -11.29 11.55
C GLN A 69 -1.05 -11.01 13.05
N LEU A 70 -1.09 -12.08 13.87
CA LEU A 70 -1.18 -11.96 15.33
C LEU A 70 -0.10 -11.02 15.88
N GLY A 71 -0.52 -10.03 16.67
CA GLY A 71 0.38 -9.05 17.29
C GLY A 71 0.98 -8.01 16.32
N LYS A 72 0.47 -7.89 15.09
CA LYS A 72 0.82 -6.80 14.17
C LYS A 72 -0.30 -5.75 14.12
N PRO A 73 0.05 -4.46 13.96
CA PRO A 73 -0.93 -3.41 13.74
C PRO A 73 -1.76 -3.66 12.47
N ASP A 74 -3.00 -3.19 12.46
CA ASP A 74 -3.87 -3.22 11.28
C ASP A 74 -3.38 -2.30 10.15
N SER A 75 -2.40 -1.42 10.39
CA SER A 75 -1.72 -0.62 9.37
C SER A 75 -0.72 -1.41 8.52
N TYR A 76 -0.51 -2.69 8.80
CA TYR A 76 0.40 -3.56 8.06
C TYR A 76 -0.31 -4.14 6.84
N LEU A 77 -0.35 -3.35 5.76
CA LEU A 77 -1.00 -3.70 4.49
C LEU A 77 -0.37 -4.95 3.84
N ALA A 78 -1.19 -5.77 3.21
CA ALA A 78 -0.72 -6.75 2.24
C ALA A 78 -0.15 -6.05 0.99
N THR A 79 0.71 -6.72 0.23
CA THR A 79 1.38 -6.12 -0.94
C THR A 79 0.40 -5.51 -1.93
N ILE A 80 -0.73 -6.18 -2.22
CA ILE A 80 -1.77 -5.65 -3.12
C ILE A 80 -2.51 -4.43 -2.56
N GLU A 81 -2.75 -4.39 -1.24
CA GLU A 81 -3.36 -3.23 -0.58
C GLU A 81 -2.40 -2.04 -0.61
N ALA A 82 -1.10 -2.27 -0.40
CA ALA A 82 -0.07 -1.24 -0.51
C ALA A 82 0.05 -0.71 -1.95
N ILE A 83 0.01 -1.58 -2.96
CA ILE A 83 0.01 -1.17 -4.38
C ILE A 83 -1.21 -0.30 -4.68
N TYR A 84 -2.41 -0.77 -4.30
CA TYR A 84 -3.65 -0.03 -4.52
C TYR A 84 -3.60 1.34 -3.84
N ASP A 85 -3.26 1.39 -2.55
CA ASP A 85 -3.21 2.64 -1.78
C ASP A 85 -2.17 3.61 -2.35
N ALA A 86 -1.01 3.11 -2.79
CA ALA A 86 0.03 3.93 -3.42
C ALA A 86 -0.42 4.51 -4.77
N VAL A 87 -1.06 3.72 -5.62
CA VAL A 87 -1.50 4.21 -6.94
C VAL A 87 -2.63 5.23 -6.80
N VAL A 88 -3.61 4.98 -5.93
CA VAL A 88 -4.70 5.93 -5.63
C VAL A 88 -4.15 7.24 -5.09
N ASN A 89 -3.31 7.19 -4.05
CA ASN A 89 -2.72 8.40 -3.47
C ASN A 89 -1.87 9.17 -4.50
N LEU A 90 -1.09 8.47 -5.33
CA LEU A 90 -0.24 9.11 -6.33
C LEU A 90 -1.07 9.89 -7.35
N GLU A 91 -2.15 9.28 -7.84
CA GLU A 91 -3.05 9.90 -8.81
C GLU A 91 -3.78 11.11 -8.21
N GLU A 92 -4.29 10.99 -6.98
CA GLU A 92 -4.87 12.13 -6.26
C GLU A 92 -3.85 13.26 -6.08
N ARG A 93 -2.61 12.95 -5.67
CA ARG A 93 -1.57 13.97 -5.50
C ARG A 93 -1.22 14.65 -6.82
N ARG A 94 -1.23 13.92 -7.95
CA ARG A 94 -0.98 14.48 -9.30
C ARG A 94 -2.09 15.40 -9.77
N ARG A 95 -3.35 15.08 -9.44
CA ARG A 95 -4.53 15.92 -9.77
C ARG A 95 -4.58 17.21 -8.93
N GLY A 96 -3.98 17.20 -7.73
CA GLY A 96 -3.94 18.37 -6.85
C GLY A 96 -5.23 18.58 -6.06
N ASN A 97 -5.41 19.76 -5.47
CA ASN A 97 -6.55 20.10 -4.60
C ASN A 97 -7.83 20.47 -5.37
N ASP A 98 -8.00 20.00 -6.60
CA ASP A 98 -9.21 20.26 -7.35
C ASP A 98 -10.33 19.37 -6.76
N GLU A 99 -11.24 19.95 -5.96
CA GLU A 99 -12.31 19.20 -5.28
C GLU A 99 -13.24 18.44 -6.24
N ALA A 100 -13.29 18.87 -7.51
CA ALA A 100 -13.98 18.15 -8.58
C ALA A 100 -13.29 16.82 -8.98
N SER A 101 -12.06 16.58 -8.49
CA SER A 101 -11.19 15.46 -8.85
C SER A 101 -11.06 14.41 -7.74
N SER A 102 -12.12 14.21 -6.94
CA SER A 102 -12.19 13.07 -6.02
C SER A 102 -11.90 11.74 -6.75
N TYR A 103 -11.26 10.79 -6.06
CA TYR A 103 -10.95 9.49 -6.63
C TYR A 103 -12.22 8.79 -7.15
N ASP A 104 -12.19 8.40 -8.41
CA ASP A 104 -13.34 7.92 -9.20
C ASP A 104 -13.46 6.39 -9.23
N GLY A 105 -12.62 5.68 -8.50
CA GLY A 105 -12.59 4.21 -8.52
C GLY A 105 -11.78 3.61 -9.67
N SER A 106 -11.01 4.42 -10.43
CA SER A 106 -10.24 3.97 -11.61
C SER A 106 -9.25 2.82 -11.35
N TYR A 107 -8.89 2.55 -10.10
CA TYR A 107 -8.00 1.45 -9.69
C TYR A 107 -8.69 0.37 -8.83
N ASP A 108 -9.99 0.44 -8.59
CA ASP A 108 -10.72 -0.49 -7.70
C ASP A 108 -10.65 -1.94 -8.19
N ASN A 109 -10.57 -2.12 -9.50
CA ASN A 109 -10.43 -3.44 -10.13
C ASN A 109 -9.13 -4.17 -9.74
N LEU A 110 -8.08 -3.47 -9.28
CA LEU A 110 -6.87 -4.09 -8.73
C LEU A 110 -7.17 -4.99 -7.53
N LEU A 111 -8.21 -4.66 -6.77
CA LEU A 111 -8.63 -5.41 -5.58
C LEU A 111 -9.66 -6.50 -5.87
N PHE A 112 -10.05 -6.73 -7.13
CA PHE A 112 -11.13 -7.66 -7.48
C PHE A 112 -10.95 -9.05 -6.83
N PHE A 113 -9.81 -9.71 -7.08
CA PHE A 113 -9.55 -11.03 -6.51
C PHE A 113 -9.35 -10.98 -5.00
N PHE A 114 -8.74 -9.91 -4.48
CA PHE A 114 -8.55 -9.73 -3.05
C PHE A 114 -9.90 -9.68 -2.32
N ARG A 115 -10.83 -8.85 -2.82
CA ARG A 115 -12.20 -8.75 -2.32
C ARG A 115 -12.95 -10.07 -2.45
N TYR A 116 -12.89 -10.71 -3.62
CA TYR A 116 -13.53 -12.00 -3.85
C TYR A 116 -13.08 -13.05 -2.82
N PHE A 117 -11.77 -13.20 -2.62
CA PHE A 117 -11.26 -14.16 -1.64
C PHE A 117 -11.54 -13.75 -0.20
N TYR A 118 -11.51 -12.45 0.12
CA TYR A 118 -11.92 -11.95 1.43
C TYR A 118 -13.37 -12.34 1.75
N GLU A 119 -14.30 -12.09 0.84
CA GLU A 119 -15.72 -12.48 0.99
C GLU A 119 -15.87 -13.99 1.14
N LYS A 120 -15.18 -14.79 0.31
CA LYS A 120 -15.18 -16.26 0.43
C LYS A 120 -14.66 -16.75 1.78
N MET A 121 -13.61 -16.14 2.30
CA MET A 121 -13.04 -16.51 3.60
C MET A 121 -13.98 -16.11 4.75
N ASN A 122 -14.64 -14.96 4.65
CA ASN A 122 -15.68 -14.56 5.60
C ASN A 122 -16.84 -15.55 5.64
N ASP A 123 -17.33 -16.00 4.48
CA ASP A 123 -18.40 -16.99 4.42
C ASP A 123 -17.99 -18.35 4.99
N LEU A 124 -16.75 -18.78 4.76
CA LEU A 124 -16.28 -20.10 5.17
C LEU A 124 -15.94 -20.17 6.67
N TYR A 125 -15.39 -19.10 7.25
CA TYR A 125 -14.75 -19.16 8.57
C TYR A 125 -15.35 -18.21 9.61
N PHE A 126 -15.91 -17.07 9.21
CA PHE A 126 -16.36 -16.04 10.17
C PHE A 126 -17.89 -15.97 10.28
N ASN A 127 -18.63 -16.29 9.20
CA ASN A 127 -20.10 -16.30 9.20
C ASN A 127 -20.70 -17.67 9.57
N LYS A 128 -19.89 -18.71 9.72
CA LYS A 128 -20.30 -19.96 10.35
C LYS A 128 -20.07 -19.85 11.85
N SER A 129 -21.05 -19.28 12.57
CA SER A 129 -21.20 -19.57 14.00
C SER A 129 -21.26 -21.10 14.19
N PRO A 130 -20.64 -21.67 15.23
CA PRO A 130 -20.77 -23.08 15.49
C PRO A 130 -22.26 -23.38 15.69
N THR A 131 -22.82 -24.27 14.89
CA THR A 131 -24.03 -25.00 15.29
C THR A 131 -23.73 -25.62 16.66
N ALA A 132 -24.52 -25.21 17.64
CA ALA A 132 -24.51 -25.68 19.02
C ALA A 132 -24.60 -27.20 19.12
#